data_AF-A0A957VL92-F1
#
_entry.id   AF-A0A957VL92-F1
#
_cell.length_a   1.000
_cell.length_b   1.000
_cell.length_c   1.000
_cell.angle_alpha   90.00
_cell.angle_beta   90.00
_cell.angle_gamma   90.00
#
_symmetry.space_group_name_H-M   'P 1'
#
loop_
_entity.id
_entity.type
_entity.pdbx_description
1 polymer ?
#
loop_
_entity_poly.entity_id
_entity_poly.type
_entity_poly.pdbx_seq_one_letter_code
_entity_poly.pdbx_strand_id
1 'polypeptide(L)'
;MQKIPWWEITPEDVYINRRKFMIGAGSAASVLALAACAPASMPTPTAPTANDAPPPPPLTDLPAALDYSEPYASAATDELGDPLNSYEDVTNYNNYYEFSTDKAEVARLSENFVSRPWTVEVTGLVNKPTTFSVDDLIKNFTQEERIYRLRCVEAWSMVIPWVGFELGSLLAAVDPKAEAKFVRFEAVMDPDQMQGQRRRFLNWPYVEGLR
;
A
#
# COMPACT_ATOMS: atom_id res chain seq x y z
N MET A 1 -20.55 -14.09 15.13
CA MET A 1 -20.10 -12.69 15.31
C MET A 1 -20.30 -12.25 16.74
N GLN A 2 -19.22 -11.93 17.45
CA GLN A 2 -19.29 -11.42 18.81
C GLN A 2 -19.72 -9.95 18.72
N LYS A 3 -20.88 -9.60 19.29
CA LYS A 3 -21.33 -8.20 19.32
C LYS A 3 -20.37 -7.43 20.22
N ILE A 4 -19.65 -6.47 19.63
CA ILE A 4 -18.81 -5.55 20.39
C ILE A 4 -19.74 -4.72 21.27
N PRO A 5 -19.54 -4.70 22.60
CA PRO A 5 -20.37 -3.90 23.48
C PRO A 5 -20.20 -2.41 23.21
N TRP A 6 -21.26 -1.63 23.40
CA TRP A 6 -21.27 -0.19 23.10
C TRP A 6 -20.20 0.62 23.87
N TRP A 7 -19.70 0.10 25.00
CA TRP A 7 -18.63 0.72 25.79
C TRP A 7 -17.21 0.51 25.22
N GLU A 8 -17.03 -0.40 24.25
CA GLU A 8 -15.78 -0.56 23.49
C GLU A 8 -15.76 0.34 22.24
N ILE A 9 -16.89 0.94 21.88
CA ILE A 9 -17.01 1.91 20.79
C ILE A 9 -16.80 3.30 21.39
N THR A 10 -15.95 4.12 20.78
CA THR A 10 -15.75 5.51 21.24
C THR A 10 -17.09 6.25 21.18
N PRO A 11 -17.57 6.82 22.30
CA PRO A 11 -18.83 7.56 22.32
C PRO A 11 -18.83 8.70 21.27
N GLU A 12 -19.96 8.91 20.60
CA GLU A 12 -20.10 9.86 19.49
C GLU A 12 -19.70 11.29 19.88
N ASP A 13 -20.05 11.71 21.10
CA ASP A 13 -19.71 13.01 21.67
C ASP A 13 -18.19 13.17 21.87
N VAL A 14 -17.49 12.10 22.23
CA VAL A 14 -16.02 12.08 22.35
C VAL A 14 -15.38 12.16 20.96
N TYR A 15 -15.93 11.48 19.96
CA TYR A 15 -15.47 11.57 18.57
C TYR A 15 -15.66 12.98 17.98
N ILE A 16 -16.84 13.58 18.17
CA ILE A 16 -17.14 14.93 17.67
C ILE A 16 -16.30 16.00 18.37
N ASN A 17 -16.05 15.88 19.67
CA ASN A 17 -15.23 16.84 20.41
C ASN A 17 -13.74 16.80 20.02
N ARG A 18 -13.20 15.62 19.68
CA ARG A 18 -11.84 15.51 19.12
C ARG A 18 -11.70 16.23 17.78
N ARG A 19 -12.71 16.15 16.91
CA ARG A 19 -12.73 16.86 15.62
C ARG A 19 -12.78 18.38 15.80
N LYS A 20 -13.57 18.87 16.77
CA LYS A 20 -13.62 20.30 17.11
C LYS A 20 -12.29 20.82 17.68
N PHE A 21 -11.59 20.01 18.48
CA PHE A 21 -10.26 20.36 19.00
C PHE A 21 -9.21 20.47 17.88
N MET A 22 -9.18 19.54 16.92
CA MET A 22 -8.24 19.62 15.78
C MET A 22 -8.53 20.80 14.85
N ILE A 23 -9.79 21.17 14.66
CA ILE A 23 -10.18 22.37 13.89
C ILE A 23 -9.83 23.66 14.66
N GLY A 24 -9.93 23.65 15.99
CA GLY A 24 -9.60 24.79 16.85
C GLY A 24 -8.10 25.05 17.01
N ALA A 25 -7.26 24.03 16.96
CA ALA A 25 -5.80 24.18 17.12
C ALA A 25 -5.08 24.73 15.86
N GLY A 26 -5.74 24.73 14.70
CA GLY A 26 -5.16 25.19 13.43
C GLY A 26 -5.13 26.71 13.20
N SER A 27 -5.65 27.53 14.12
CA SER A 27 -5.80 28.98 13.93
C SER A 27 -5.00 29.87 14.90
N ALA A 28 -4.04 29.32 15.64
CA ALA A 28 -3.19 30.10 16.55
C ALA A 28 -1.73 29.64 16.56
N ALA A 29 -1.03 29.72 15.43
CA ALA A 29 0.44 29.82 15.40
C ALA A 29 0.92 30.26 14.01
N SER A 30 0.85 31.56 13.74
CA SER A 30 1.65 32.19 12.70
C SER A 30 2.51 33.24 13.39
N VAL A 31 3.83 33.15 13.22
CA VAL A 31 4.79 34.25 12.96
C VAL A 31 6.21 33.86 13.43
N LEU A 32 7.14 33.91 12.46
CA LEU A 32 8.61 34.07 12.54
C LEU A 32 9.52 32.89 12.94
N ALA A 33 10.11 32.25 11.92
CA ALA A 33 11.58 32.13 11.82
C ALA A 33 11.99 31.93 10.34
N LEU A 34 12.63 32.96 9.78
CA LEU A 34 13.35 32.93 8.51
C LEU A 34 14.81 32.51 8.74
N ALA A 35 15.37 31.84 7.73
CA ALA A 35 16.80 31.63 7.42
C ALA A 35 17.55 30.47 8.11
N ALA A 36 17.72 29.36 7.36
CA ALA A 36 19.02 28.72 7.11
C ALA A 36 18.87 27.53 6.14
N CYS A 37 19.09 27.74 4.84
CA CYS A 37 19.34 26.65 3.89
C CYS A 37 20.55 27.00 3.01
N ALA A 38 21.68 26.35 3.28
CA ALA A 38 22.75 26.14 2.31
C ALA A 38 22.63 24.67 1.83
N PRO A 39 22.73 24.38 0.52
CA PRO A 39 22.56 23.02 0.03
C PRO A 39 23.86 22.23 0.24
N ALA A 40 23.80 21.17 1.06
CA ALA A 40 24.78 20.11 1.02
C ALA A 40 24.40 19.13 -0.11
N SER A 41 25.23 19.05 -1.15
CA SER A 41 25.12 18.01 -2.17
C SER A 41 25.39 16.64 -1.56
N MET A 42 24.37 15.78 -1.54
CA MET A 42 24.52 14.35 -1.30
C MET A 42 24.57 13.63 -2.66
N PRO A 43 25.46 12.65 -2.87
CA PRO A 43 25.53 11.92 -4.12
C PRO A 43 24.31 11.01 -4.28
N THR A 44 23.68 11.09 -5.44
CA THR A 44 22.60 10.21 -5.90
C THR A 44 23.13 8.78 -6.04
N PRO A 45 22.55 7.77 -5.38
CA PRO A 45 22.79 6.39 -5.75
C PRO A 45 22.11 6.14 -7.09
N THR A 46 22.90 5.78 -8.10
CA THR A 46 22.39 5.31 -9.39
C THR A 46 21.68 3.98 -9.16
N ALA A 47 20.34 3.99 -9.19
CA ALA A 47 19.58 2.77 -9.35
C ALA A 47 19.89 2.16 -10.73
N PRO A 48 20.09 0.84 -10.84
CA PRO A 48 20.34 0.21 -12.12
C PRO A 48 19.09 0.32 -12.99
N THR A 49 19.25 0.87 -14.20
CA THR A 49 18.24 0.83 -15.26
C THR A 49 18.00 -0.63 -15.64
N ALA A 50 16.93 -1.22 -15.13
CA ALA A 50 16.44 -2.51 -15.59
C ALA A 50 15.74 -2.32 -16.93
N ASN A 51 16.47 -2.37 -18.04
CA ASN A 51 15.87 -2.49 -19.38
C ASN A 51 16.86 -3.23 -20.29
N ASP A 52 16.60 -4.52 -20.48
CA ASP A 52 17.02 -5.43 -21.57
C ASP A 52 16.85 -6.91 -21.20
N ALA A 53 16.47 -7.23 -19.96
CA ALA A 53 16.14 -8.61 -19.57
C ALA A 53 14.81 -9.04 -20.22
N PRO A 54 14.73 -10.23 -20.86
CA PRO A 54 13.48 -10.76 -21.36
C PRO A 54 12.46 -10.87 -20.21
N PRO A 55 11.15 -10.67 -20.49
CA PRO A 55 10.13 -10.80 -19.47
C PRO A 55 10.24 -12.17 -18.81
N PRO A 56 10.13 -12.25 -17.46
CA PRO A 56 10.20 -13.53 -16.78
C PRO A 56 9.12 -14.46 -17.34
N PRO A 57 9.37 -15.77 -17.39
CA PRO A 57 8.36 -16.71 -17.85
C PRO A 57 7.07 -16.55 -17.03
N PRO A 58 5.89 -16.86 -17.62
CA PRO A 58 4.65 -16.90 -16.87
C PRO A 58 4.83 -17.76 -15.61
N LEU A 59 4.25 -17.34 -14.49
CA LEU A 59 4.19 -18.18 -13.31
C LEU A 59 3.36 -19.43 -13.66
N THR A 60 4.03 -20.56 -13.80
CA THR A 60 3.37 -21.87 -13.85
C THR A 60 3.18 -22.35 -12.41
N ASP A 61 2.08 -23.06 -12.15
CA ASP A 61 1.72 -23.62 -10.84
C ASP A 61 1.47 -22.56 -9.76
N LEU A 62 0.46 -21.70 -10.00
CA LEU A 62 0.01 -20.74 -8.99
C LEU A 62 -0.68 -21.46 -7.82
N PRO A 63 -0.58 -20.91 -6.59
CA PRO A 63 -1.42 -21.36 -5.48
C PRO A 63 -2.89 -21.28 -5.86
N ALA A 64 -3.72 -22.23 -5.38
CA ALA A 64 -5.13 -22.32 -5.76
C ALA A 64 -5.93 -21.01 -5.57
N ALA A 65 -5.58 -20.20 -4.57
CA ALA A 65 -6.22 -18.90 -4.34
C ALA A 65 -5.95 -17.86 -5.46
N LEU A 66 -4.92 -18.08 -6.29
CA LEU A 66 -4.52 -17.22 -7.40
C LEU A 66 -4.74 -17.89 -8.78
N ASP A 67 -5.14 -19.16 -8.82
CA ASP A 67 -5.27 -19.95 -10.04
C ASP A 67 -6.69 -19.83 -10.64
N TYR A 68 -7.08 -18.59 -10.97
CA TYR A 68 -8.36 -18.28 -11.62
C TYR A 68 -8.14 -17.55 -12.94
N SER A 69 -8.84 -17.97 -13.99
CA SER A 69 -8.73 -17.37 -15.33
C SER A 69 -9.51 -16.05 -15.48
N GLU A 70 -10.43 -15.78 -14.56
CA GLU A 70 -11.30 -14.60 -14.52
C GLU A 70 -11.33 -14.05 -13.08
N PRO A 71 -11.71 -12.78 -12.87
CA PRO A 71 -11.91 -12.23 -11.53
C PRO A 71 -12.84 -13.12 -10.70
N TYR A 72 -12.34 -13.57 -9.55
CA TYR A 72 -13.02 -14.52 -8.67
C TYR A 72 -13.26 -13.92 -7.29
N ALA A 73 -14.36 -14.32 -6.66
CA ALA A 73 -14.65 -14.11 -5.25
C ALA A 73 -15.36 -15.34 -4.68
N SER A 74 -14.99 -15.79 -3.48
CA SER A 74 -15.63 -16.94 -2.84
C SER A 74 -17.04 -16.66 -2.31
N ALA A 75 -17.38 -15.38 -2.11
CA ALA A 75 -18.70 -14.93 -1.67
C ALA A 75 -19.13 -13.65 -2.39
N ALA A 76 -20.43 -13.35 -2.34
CA ALA A 76 -21.02 -12.15 -2.96
C ALA A 76 -21.14 -10.94 -2.01
N THR A 77 -20.83 -11.14 -0.73
CA THR A 77 -20.91 -10.11 0.32
C THR A 77 -19.76 -10.27 1.31
N ASP A 78 -19.47 -9.22 2.07
CA ASP A 78 -18.60 -9.30 3.24
C ASP A 78 -19.28 -10.00 4.43
N GLU A 79 -18.58 -10.04 5.57
CA GLU A 79 -19.06 -10.67 6.79
C GLU A 79 -20.34 -10.01 7.35
N LEU A 80 -20.58 -8.72 7.07
CA LEU A 80 -21.75 -7.97 7.51
C LEU A 80 -22.90 -7.96 6.50
N GLY A 81 -22.70 -8.57 5.33
CA GLY A 81 -23.69 -8.63 4.26
C GLY A 81 -23.63 -7.45 3.29
N ASP A 82 -22.59 -6.61 3.33
CA ASP A 82 -22.38 -5.57 2.34
C ASP A 82 -21.96 -6.21 1.00
N PRO A 83 -22.57 -5.83 -0.14
CA PRO A 83 -22.27 -6.45 -1.42
C PRO A 83 -20.87 -6.10 -1.91
N LEU A 84 -20.25 -7.02 -2.65
CA LEU A 84 -18.99 -6.74 -3.35
C LEU A 84 -19.16 -5.59 -4.35
N ASN A 85 -18.12 -4.78 -4.50
CA ASN A 85 -18.03 -3.85 -5.63
C ASN A 85 -17.74 -4.61 -6.93
N SER A 86 -18.13 -4.02 -8.06
CA SER A 86 -17.82 -4.60 -9.37
C SER A 86 -16.31 -4.59 -9.61
N TYR A 87 -15.82 -5.54 -10.41
CA TYR A 87 -14.41 -5.58 -10.82
C TYR A 87 -14.00 -4.27 -11.53
N GLU A 88 -14.91 -3.71 -12.33
CA GLU A 88 -14.71 -2.43 -13.03
C GLU A 88 -14.48 -1.29 -12.04
N ASP A 89 -15.32 -1.15 -11.02
CA ASP A 89 -15.15 -0.09 -9.99
C ASP A 89 -13.82 -0.24 -9.25
N VAL A 90 -13.49 -1.49 -8.85
CA VAL A 90 -12.26 -1.79 -8.09
C VAL A 90 -11.01 -1.45 -8.89
N THR A 91 -11.04 -1.66 -10.21
CA THR A 91 -9.86 -1.49 -11.08
C THR A 91 -9.81 -0.16 -11.83
N ASN A 92 -10.84 0.68 -11.77
CA ASN A 92 -10.90 1.95 -12.51
C ASN A 92 -11.20 3.19 -11.64
N TYR A 93 -11.46 3.04 -10.34
CA TYR A 93 -11.64 4.17 -9.41
C TYR A 93 -10.57 4.14 -8.30
N ASN A 94 -9.35 4.57 -8.66
CA ASN A 94 -8.17 4.35 -7.81
C ASN A 94 -7.49 5.66 -7.39
N ASN A 95 -6.84 5.65 -6.23
CA ASN A 95 -5.85 6.67 -5.88
C ASN A 95 -4.46 6.06 -6.05
N TYR A 96 -3.75 6.45 -7.10
CA TYR A 96 -2.35 6.06 -7.31
C TYR A 96 -1.59 7.24 -7.95
N TYR A 97 -1.11 8.13 -7.08
CA TYR A 97 -0.66 9.47 -7.47
C TYR A 97 0.66 9.48 -8.26
N GLU A 98 1.40 8.38 -8.20
CA GLU A 98 2.51 8.02 -9.06
C GLU A 98 2.12 8.04 -10.55
N PHE A 99 0.85 7.85 -10.89
CA PHE A 99 0.33 7.95 -12.26
C PHE A 99 -0.52 9.20 -12.48
N SER A 100 -1.51 9.43 -11.62
CA SER A 100 -2.45 10.55 -11.73
C SER A 100 -3.15 10.85 -10.41
N THR A 101 -3.54 12.11 -10.22
CA THR A 101 -4.48 12.53 -9.16
C THR A 101 -5.94 12.39 -9.57
N ASP A 102 -6.20 12.19 -10.87
CA ASP A 102 -7.53 11.84 -11.37
C ASP A 102 -7.74 10.34 -11.27
N LYS A 103 -8.81 9.94 -10.58
CA LYS A 103 -9.12 8.56 -10.24
C LYS A 103 -9.37 7.66 -11.45
N ALA A 104 -9.99 8.23 -12.49
CA ALA A 104 -10.36 7.50 -13.69
C ALA A 104 -9.18 7.35 -14.67
N GLU A 105 -8.14 8.17 -14.53
CA GLU A 105 -6.96 8.13 -15.39
C GLU A 105 -5.93 7.10 -14.93
N VAL A 106 -5.95 6.68 -13.66
CA VAL A 106 -4.96 5.76 -13.09
C VAL A 106 -4.87 4.47 -13.90
N ALA A 107 -6.01 3.79 -14.14
CA ALA A 107 -6.05 2.50 -14.81
C ALA A 107 -5.39 2.54 -16.20
N ARG A 108 -5.76 3.54 -17.01
CA ARG A 108 -5.21 3.76 -18.35
C ARG A 108 -3.71 4.07 -18.32
N LEU A 109 -3.25 4.82 -17.34
CA LEU A 109 -1.85 5.24 -17.24
C LEU A 109 -0.94 4.15 -16.66
N SER A 110 -1.48 3.26 -15.82
CA SER A 110 -0.73 2.14 -15.24
C SER A 110 -0.77 0.86 -16.07
N GLU A 111 -1.54 0.81 -17.16
CA GLU A 111 -1.76 -0.39 -17.98
C GLU A 111 -0.45 -1.07 -18.42
N ASN A 112 0.56 -0.28 -18.78
CA ASN A 112 1.86 -0.77 -19.26
C ASN A 112 2.97 -0.76 -18.20
N PHE A 113 2.61 -0.66 -16.91
CA PHE A 113 3.59 -0.69 -15.84
C PHE A 113 4.26 -2.06 -15.76
N VAL A 114 5.59 -2.09 -15.86
CA VAL A 114 6.38 -3.33 -15.79
C VAL A 114 6.55 -3.74 -14.33
N SER A 115 5.61 -4.57 -13.87
CA SER A 115 5.56 -5.07 -12.49
C SER A 115 6.27 -6.42 -12.29
N ARG A 116 6.83 -7.03 -13.34
CA ARG A 116 7.61 -8.28 -13.27
C ARG A 116 8.75 -8.24 -14.30
N PRO A 117 9.99 -8.61 -13.92
CA PRO A 117 10.40 -9.14 -12.62
C PRO A 117 10.39 -8.05 -11.54
N TRP A 118 10.15 -8.45 -10.29
CA TRP A 118 10.06 -7.52 -9.16
C TRP A 118 10.59 -8.14 -7.89
N THR A 119 11.24 -7.31 -7.08
CA THR A 119 11.82 -7.72 -5.81
C THR A 119 11.34 -6.84 -4.67
N VAL A 120 11.26 -7.44 -3.48
CA VAL A 120 10.95 -6.76 -2.22
C VAL A 120 12.11 -7.03 -1.28
N GLU A 121 12.78 -5.95 -0.86
CA GLU A 121 13.87 -6.02 0.10
C GLU A 121 13.34 -5.79 1.53
N VAL A 122 13.69 -6.70 2.43
CA VAL A 122 13.37 -6.56 3.86
C VAL A 122 14.66 -6.38 4.63
N THR A 123 14.88 -5.16 5.13
CA THR A 123 16.13 -4.72 5.74
C THR A 123 15.89 -4.01 7.09
N GLY A 124 16.94 -3.40 7.66
CA GLY A 124 16.84 -2.66 8.93
C GLY A 124 17.10 -3.53 10.16
N LEU A 125 16.22 -3.46 11.17
CA LEU A 125 16.36 -4.14 12.45
C LEU A 125 15.86 -5.60 12.39
N VAL A 126 16.50 -6.39 11.54
CA VAL A 126 16.20 -7.82 11.35
C VAL A 126 17.49 -8.65 11.48
N ASN A 127 17.37 -9.91 11.88
CA ASN A 127 18.51 -10.83 11.95
C ASN A 127 18.79 -11.50 10.59
N LYS A 128 17.79 -11.62 9.72
CA LYS A 128 17.89 -12.26 8.40
C LYS A 128 17.41 -11.30 7.30
N PRO A 129 18.17 -10.25 6.98
CA PRO A 129 17.82 -9.38 5.86
C PRO A 129 17.75 -10.20 4.58
N THR A 130 16.64 -10.06 3.84
CA THR A 130 16.32 -10.93 2.71
C THR A 130 15.69 -10.12 1.58
N THR A 131 16.09 -10.40 0.35
CA THR A 131 15.43 -9.90 -0.86
C THR A 131 14.61 -11.04 -1.46
N PHE A 132 13.30 -10.85 -1.55
CA PHE A 132 12.37 -11.81 -2.15
C PHE A 132 12.02 -11.36 -3.55
N SER A 133 11.97 -12.28 -4.53
CA SER A 133 11.23 -11.99 -5.76
C SER A 133 9.72 -12.08 -5.47
N VAL A 134 8.89 -11.39 -6.26
CA VAL A 134 7.42 -11.53 -6.14
C VAL A 134 6.98 -12.99 -6.35
N ASP A 135 7.68 -13.73 -7.21
CA ASP A 135 7.44 -15.15 -7.44
C ASP A 135 7.74 -15.99 -6.18
N ASP A 136 8.78 -15.65 -5.42
CA ASP A 136 9.08 -16.26 -4.12
C ASP A 136 7.97 -15.97 -3.11
N LEU A 137 7.48 -14.73 -3.07
CA LEU A 137 6.41 -14.34 -2.14
C LEU A 137 5.11 -15.11 -2.41
N ILE A 138 4.77 -15.30 -3.68
CA ILE A 138 3.59 -16.06 -4.10
C ILE A 138 3.70 -17.53 -3.70
N LYS A 139 4.88 -18.15 -3.88
CA LYS A 139 5.08 -19.59 -3.68
C LYS A 139 5.38 -19.98 -2.24
N ASN A 140 6.13 -19.15 -1.51
CA ASN A 140 6.65 -19.51 -0.19
C ASN A 140 5.68 -19.19 0.96
N PHE A 141 4.69 -18.34 0.72
CA PHE A 141 3.70 -17.96 1.72
C PHE A 141 2.31 -18.45 1.32
N THR A 142 1.53 -18.87 2.31
CA THR A 142 0.15 -19.32 2.11
C THR A 142 -0.71 -18.18 1.60
N GLN A 143 -1.23 -18.33 0.39
CA GLN A 143 -2.16 -17.37 -0.20
C GLN A 143 -3.58 -17.65 0.29
N GLU A 144 -4.28 -16.61 0.67
CA GLU A 144 -5.64 -16.64 1.20
C GLU A 144 -6.48 -15.50 0.60
N GLU A 145 -7.77 -15.78 0.40
CA GLU A 145 -8.74 -14.74 0.07
C GLU A 145 -9.25 -14.08 1.35
N ARG A 146 -9.31 -12.75 1.33
CA ARG A 146 -9.88 -11.92 2.40
C ARG A 146 -10.78 -10.84 1.79
N ILE A 147 -12.09 -11.02 1.97
CA ILE A 147 -13.08 -10.01 1.59
C ILE A 147 -13.06 -8.91 2.64
N TYR A 148 -12.50 -7.76 2.29
CA TYR A 148 -12.34 -6.63 3.21
C TYR A 148 -12.96 -5.35 2.68
N ARG A 149 -13.38 -4.51 3.62
CA ARG A 149 -13.81 -3.15 3.37
C ARG A 149 -12.61 -2.20 3.31
N LEU A 150 -12.36 -1.64 2.13
CA LEU A 150 -11.44 -0.53 1.95
C LEU A 150 -12.17 0.77 2.22
N ARG A 151 -11.63 1.59 3.14
CA ARG A 151 -12.17 2.91 3.47
C ARG A 151 -11.16 3.99 3.11
N CYS A 152 -11.47 4.80 2.11
CA CYS A 152 -10.67 5.97 1.79
C CYS A 152 -10.98 7.15 2.73
N VAL A 153 -9.96 7.95 3.03
CA VAL A 153 -10.10 9.20 3.79
C VAL A 153 -10.98 10.24 3.07
N GLU A 154 -11.08 10.16 1.75
CA GLU A 154 -11.90 11.03 0.90
C GLU A 154 -13.40 10.65 0.89
N ALA A 155 -13.84 9.93 1.91
CA ALA A 155 -15.22 9.60 2.16
C ALA A 155 -15.90 8.60 1.20
N TRP A 156 -15.15 7.85 0.39
CA TRP A 156 -15.66 6.66 -0.33
C TRP A 156 -15.12 5.33 0.25
N SER A 157 -15.73 4.21 -0.11
CA SER A 157 -15.34 2.87 0.34
C SER A 157 -15.71 1.81 -0.69
N MET A 158 -15.08 0.63 -0.58
CA MET A 158 -15.38 -0.54 -1.39
C MET A 158 -15.30 -1.82 -0.55
N VAL A 159 -16.01 -2.86 -0.95
CA VAL A 159 -15.84 -4.23 -0.48
C VAL A 159 -15.09 -5.01 -1.55
N ILE A 160 -13.90 -5.51 -1.23
CA ILE A 160 -12.95 -6.07 -2.20
C ILE A 160 -12.48 -7.46 -1.74
N PRO A 161 -12.58 -8.51 -2.58
CA PRO A 161 -11.99 -9.82 -2.34
C PRO A 161 -10.48 -9.78 -2.62
N TRP A 162 -9.67 -9.46 -1.62
CA TRP A 162 -8.22 -9.46 -1.77
C TRP A 162 -7.67 -10.87 -1.74
N VAL A 163 -6.60 -11.13 -2.48
CA VAL A 163 -5.81 -12.35 -2.35
C VAL A 163 -4.36 -11.98 -2.02
N GLY A 164 -3.81 -12.63 -1.00
CA GLY A 164 -2.43 -12.39 -0.57
C GLY A 164 -2.05 -13.28 0.61
N PHE A 165 -1.04 -12.87 1.36
CA PHE A 165 -0.57 -13.58 2.56
C PHE A 165 -0.41 -12.60 3.72
N GLU A 166 -0.42 -13.12 4.95
CA GLU A 166 -0.23 -12.29 6.14
C GLU A 166 1.18 -11.70 6.24
N LEU A 167 1.28 -10.40 6.47
CA LEU A 167 2.55 -9.71 6.76
C LEU A 167 3.31 -10.36 7.93
N GLY A 168 2.59 -10.87 8.93
CA GLY A 168 3.21 -11.56 10.08
C GLY A 168 4.07 -12.75 9.68
N SER A 169 3.68 -13.49 8.65
CA SER A 169 4.45 -14.62 8.12
C SER A 169 5.76 -14.16 7.47
N LEU A 170 5.73 -13.05 6.73
CA LEU A 170 6.94 -12.44 6.16
C LEU A 170 7.89 -11.92 7.25
N LEU A 171 7.35 -11.24 8.25
CA LEU A 171 8.15 -10.74 9.38
C LEU A 171 8.80 -11.90 10.13
N ALA A 172 8.07 -12.99 10.39
CA ALA A 172 8.64 -14.17 11.03
C ALA A 172 9.82 -14.78 10.25
N ALA A 173 9.77 -14.75 8.91
CA ALA A 173 10.84 -15.28 8.06
C ALA A 173 12.16 -14.50 8.21
N VAL A 174 12.09 -13.19 8.43
CA VAL A 174 13.28 -12.31 8.55
C VAL A 174 13.78 -12.13 9.99
N ASP A 175 13.05 -12.65 10.98
CA ASP A 175 13.42 -12.65 12.40
C ASP A 175 13.77 -11.24 12.93
N PRO A 176 12.77 -10.38 13.21
CA PRO A 176 12.98 -9.00 13.63
C PRO A 176 13.67 -8.95 15.00
N LYS A 177 14.57 -7.98 15.18
CA LYS A 177 15.25 -7.78 16.47
C LYS A 177 14.29 -7.25 17.53
N ALA A 178 14.59 -7.50 18.80
CA ALA A 178 13.76 -7.05 19.92
C ALA A 178 13.59 -5.52 20.00
N GLU A 179 14.54 -4.76 19.45
CA GLU A 179 14.47 -3.30 19.40
C GLU A 179 13.62 -2.77 18.24
N ALA A 180 13.20 -3.62 17.29
CA ALA A 180 12.33 -3.23 16.19
C ALA A 180 10.91 -2.93 16.71
N LYS A 181 10.43 -1.70 16.49
CA LYS A 181 9.13 -1.22 17.01
C LYS A 181 8.12 -0.83 15.94
N PHE A 182 8.58 -0.72 14.70
CA PHE A 182 7.80 -0.25 13.57
C PHE A 182 8.31 -0.92 12.30
N VAL A 183 7.41 -1.05 11.33
CA VAL A 183 7.73 -1.45 9.96
C VAL A 183 7.58 -0.23 9.07
N ARG A 184 8.56 0.02 8.20
CA ARG A 184 8.49 1.07 7.17
C ARG A 184 8.36 0.41 5.80
N PHE A 185 7.42 0.90 5.02
CA PHE A 185 7.22 0.52 3.63
C PHE A 185 7.68 1.66 2.72
N GLU A 186 8.29 1.31 1.60
CA GLU A 186 8.70 2.26 0.57
C GLU A 186 8.24 1.72 -0.79
N ALA A 187 7.51 2.54 -1.53
CA ALA A 187 7.12 2.23 -2.90
C ALA A 187 8.32 2.49 -3.85
N VAL A 188 8.22 1.99 -5.08
CA VAL A 188 9.26 2.23 -6.09
C VAL A 188 9.38 3.72 -6.44
N MET A 189 10.60 4.15 -6.74
CA MET A 189 10.86 5.41 -7.43
C MET A 189 11.27 5.12 -8.88
N ASP A 190 10.34 5.30 -9.82
CA ASP A 190 10.56 5.13 -11.26
C ASP A 190 9.80 6.20 -12.05
N PRO A 191 10.33 7.43 -12.14
CA PRO A 191 9.65 8.52 -12.83
C PRO A 191 9.46 8.31 -14.33
N ASP A 192 10.08 7.30 -14.93
CA ASP A 192 9.96 7.00 -16.35
C ASP A 192 8.71 6.16 -16.64
N GLN A 193 8.36 5.24 -15.74
CA GLN A 193 7.08 4.52 -15.78
C GLN A 193 5.96 5.26 -15.02
N MET A 194 6.32 6.03 -13.99
CA MET A 194 5.40 6.70 -13.05
C MET A 194 5.49 8.22 -13.15
N GLN A 195 4.91 8.77 -14.21
CA GLN A 195 4.99 10.20 -14.56
C GLN A 195 4.53 11.18 -13.46
N GLY A 196 3.66 10.74 -12.55
CA GLY A 196 3.21 11.53 -11.40
C GLY A 196 4.34 11.86 -10.44
N GLN A 197 5.36 11.00 -10.35
CA GLN A 197 6.56 11.20 -9.53
C GLN A 197 7.43 12.40 -9.99
N ARG A 198 7.24 12.87 -11.23
CA ARG A 198 7.93 14.06 -11.76
C ARG A 198 7.37 15.36 -11.18
N ARG A 199 6.18 15.32 -10.56
CA ARG A 199 5.51 16.49 -9.99
C ARG A 199 5.82 16.59 -8.49
N ARG A 200 6.06 17.81 -8.01
CA ARG A 200 6.51 18.09 -6.63
C ARG A 200 5.38 18.36 -5.63
N PHE A 201 4.26 17.63 -5.72
CA PHE A 201 3.15 17.80 -4.77
C PHE A 201 3.19 16.81 -3.60
N LEU A 202 3.94 15.71 -3.73
CA LEU A 202 4.31 14.79 -2.66
C LEU A 202 5.83 14.66 -2.60
N ASN A 203 6.34 14.19 -1.47
CA ASN A 203 7.72 13.74 -1.35
C ASN A 203 7.78 12.29 -1.85
N TRP A 204 8.49 12.07 -2.96
CA TRP A 204 8.65 10.76 -3.58
C TRP A 204 9.97 10.09 -3.14
N PRO A 205 10.04 8.74 -3.08
CA PRO A 205 8.94 7.78 -3.28
C PRO A 205 7.90 7.83 -2.16
N TYR A 206 6.73 7.23 -2.39
CA TYR A 206 5.71 7.07 -1.35
C TYR A 206 6.25 6.18 -0.22
N VAL A 207 6.02 6.58 1.02
CA VAL A 207 6.51 5.89 2.23
C VAL A 207 5.40 5.80 3.26
N GLU A 208 5.33 4.68 3.97
CA GLU A 208 4.35 4.46 5.03
C GLU A 208 4.93 3.67 6.21
N GLY A 209 4.20 3.63 7.33
CA GLY A 209 4.64 2.94 8.53
C GLY A 209 3.53 2.30 9.35
N LEU A 210 3.83 1.14 9.94
CA LEU A 210 2.98 0.43 10.90
C LEU A 210 3.74 0.16 12.20
N ARG A 211 3.00 -0.03 13.30
CA ARG A 211 3.54 -0.40 14.62
C ARG A 211 3.48 -1.90 14.83
#